data_AF-A0A833YE05-F1
#
_entry.id   AF-A0A833YE05-F1
#
_cell.length_a   1.000
_cell.length_b   1.000
_cell.length_c   1.000
_cell.angle_alpha   90.00
_cell.angle_beta   90.00
_cell.angle_gamma   90.00
#
_symmetry.space_group_name_H-M   'P 1'
#
loop_
_entity.id
_entity.type
_entity.pdbx_description
1 polymer ?
#
loop_
_entity_poly.entity_id
_entity_poly.type
_entity_poly.pdbx_seq_one_letter_code
_entity_poly.pdbx_strand_id
1 'polypeptide(L)'
;MASNTSAIIAWGSGEDGQLGIGNNEEREWVCAIKSLDSQSVRSVVAGSRNSLAICHDGKLFTWGWNQRGTLGHPPETKTENIPSQVKALANVKIVQAAIGGWHCLAVDDQGRAYAWGGNEYGQCGEEPERKDDTGRPLRRDIIIPQRCAPKFVVRQVAAGGTHSVVLTRDGHVWTWGQPWPPGDIKQISVPVRVLGLENVRLIAVGAFHNLALQEDGTLLAWGSNEYGQLGTGDTQPRSHPVVVHGLSGLTLVDIAAGGWHSTAITEDGEVYGWGRGEHGRLGFGDNDKSSKMVPQRVQLLAGEDIVQVSCGGTHSVALTRDGRMFSFGRGDHGRLGYGRKVTTGQPMEVPIKIPPPQNLSEDAAEGSWIAKLVACGGRHTLAIVDWKTDESKQFQECRSSGVHDPWQCHHHGHCRLYDNLVHMYC
;
A
#
# COMPACT_ATOMS: atom_id res chain seq x y z
N MET A 1 16.63 -28.24 6.31
CA MET A 1 15.59 -27.35 5.78
C MET A 1 16.15 -25.94 5.87
N ALA A 2 16.01 -25.11 4.83
CA ALA A 2 16.43 -23.71 4.92
C ALA A 2 15.66 -23.04 6.07
N SER A 3 16.34 -22.31 6.94
CA SER A 3 15.66 -21.48 7.95
C SER A 3 14.89 -20.40 7.20
N ASN A 4 13.58 -20.31 7.43
CA ASN A 4 12.82 -19.21 6.86
C ASN A 4 13.08 -17.96 7.71
N THR A 5 13.95 -17.09 7.22
CA THR A 5 14.33 -15.84 7.90
C THR A 5 13.34 -14.71 7.63
N SER A 6 12.26 -14.95 6.89
CA SER A 6 11.22 -13.97 6.61
C SER A 6 9.88 -14.43 7.17
N ALA A 7 9.08 -13.50 7.67
CA ALA A 7 7.73 -13.75 8.14
C ALA A 7 6.77 -12.66 7.69
N ILE A 8 5.50 -13.02 7.54
CA ILE A 8 4.43 -12.05 7.33
C ILE A 8 3.72 -11.84 8.67
N ILE A 9 3.58 -10.58 9.07
CA ILE A 9 2.89 -10.20 10.31
C ILE A 9 1.65 -9.37 10.03
N ALA A 10 0.68 -9.45 10.94
CA ALA A 10 -0.57 -8.71 10.90
C ALA A 10 -0.99 -8.22 12.29
N TRP A 11 -1.73 -7.12 12.34
CA TRP A 11 -2.42 -6.63 13.55
C TRP A 11 -3.61 -5.74 13.19
N GLY A 12 -4.48 -5.49 14.17
CA GLY A 12 -5.71 -4.74 14.01
C GLY A 12 -6.96 -5.61 14.08
N SER A 13 -8.01 -5.20 13.37
CA SER A 13 -9.30 -5.91 13.33
C SER A 13 -9.18 -7.25 12.60
N GLY A 14 -9.75 -8.30 13.19
CA GLY A 14 -9.94 -9.61 12.56
C GLY A 14 -11.38 -9.96 12.21
N GLU A 15 -12.33 -9.01 12.38
CA GLU A 15 -13.78 -9.26 12.26
C GLU A 15 -14.19 -9.87 10.92
N ASP A 16 -13.47 -9.50 9.86
CA ASP A 16 -13.70 -9.95 8.49
C ASP A 16 -12.66 -11.00 8.04
N GLY A 17 -11.84 -11.54 8.95
CA GLY A 17 -10.79 -12.51 8.67
C GLY A 17 -9.50 -11.89 8.07
N GLN A 18 -9.42 -10.56 7.94
CA GLN A 18 -8.38 -9.85 7.20
C GLN A 18 -6.96 -9.96 7.79
N LEU A 19 -6.80 -10.49 9.00
CA LEU A 19 -5.50 -10.79 9.59
C LEU A 19 -4.89 -12.11 9.10
N GLY A 20 -5.68 -13.03 8.55
CA GLY A 20 -5.17 -14.28 7.96
C GLY A 20 -4.65 -15.31 8.96
N ILE A 21 -5.00 -15.17 10.25
CA ILE A 21 -4.42 -15.94 11.36
C ILE A 21 -5.20 -17.22 11.72
N GLY A 22 -6.14 -17.65 10.88
CA GLY A 22 -6.95 -18.85 11.10
C GLY A 22 -8.15 -18.68 12.04
N ASN A 23 -8.41 -17.44 12.48
CA ASN A 23 -9.62 -17.07 13.22
C ASN A 23 -9.98 -15.59 12.94
N ASN A 24 -11.09 -15.13 13.52
CA ASN A 24 -11.59 -13.75 13.33
C ASN A 24 -11.28 -12.84 14.54
N GLU A 25 -10.28 -13.20 15.35
CA GLU A 25 -9.90 -12.40 16.51
C GLU A 25 -9.13 -11.15 16.07
N GLU A 26 -9.40 -10.02 16.71
CA GLU A 26 -8.54 -8.85 16.59
C GLU A 26 -7.23 -9.04 17.38
N ARG A 27 -6.21 -8.27 16.99
CA ARG A 27 -4.85 -8.38 17.52
C ARG A 27 -4.30 -6.99 17.79
N GLU A 28 -4.08 -6.70 19.06
CA GLU A 28 -3.50 -5.42 19.49
C GLU A 28 -1.97 -5.40 19.39
N TRP A 29 -1.36 -6.58 19.42
CA TRP A 29 0.05 -6.80 19.12
C TRP A 29 0.19 -7.40 17.72
N VAL A 30 1.36 -7.22 17.11
CA VAL A 30 1.72 -7.94 15.89
C VAL A 30 1.67 -9.45 16.10
N CYS A 31 1.22 -10.19 15.10
CA CYS A 31 1.19 -11.65 15.10
C CYS A 31 1.57 -12.20 13.73
N ALA A 32 2.15 -13.41 13.68
CA ALA A 32 2.60 -14.02 12.44
C ALA A 32 1.46 -14.75 11.69
N ILE A 33 1.46 -14.64 10.37
CA ILE A 33 0.56 -15.36 9.45
C ILE A 33 1.21 -16.69 9.06
N LYS A 34 1.11 -17.69 9.94
CA LYS A 34 1.83 -18.96 9.83
C LYS A 34 1.54 -19.76 8.56
N SER A 35 0.34 -19.59 7.99
CA SER A 35 -0.06 -20.26 6.73
C SER A 35 0.79 -19.81 5.52
N LEU A 36 1.48 -18.68 5.62
CA LEU A 36 2.39 -18.18 4.59
C LEU A 36 3.86 -18.50 4.86
N ASP A 37 4.21 -19.18 5.96
CA ASP A 37 5.61 -19.49 6.33
C ASP A 37 6.34 -20.39 5.32
N SER A 38 5.61 -21.07 4.43
CA SER A 38 6.21 -21.87 3.35
C SER A 38 6.34 -21.12 2.03
N GLN A 39 5.83 -19.89 1.97
CA GLN A 39 5.73 -19.10 0.75
C GLN A 39 6.83 -18.03 0.72
N SER A 40 7.45 -17.87 -0.45
CA SER A 40 8.43 -16.80 -0.70
C SER A 40 7.70 -15.50 -1.04
N VAL A 41 7.05 -14.90 -0.05
CA VAL A 41 6.25 -13.68 -0.19
C VAL A 41 7.16 -12.46 -0.38
N ARG A 42 6.89 -11.65 -1.42
CA ARG A 42 7.64 -10.42 -1.71
C ARG A 42 6.84 -9.14 -1.50
N SER A 43 5.51 -9.24 -1.47
CA SER A 43 4.62 -8.08 -1.31
C SER A 43 3.38 -8.48 -0.55
N VAL A 44 2.88 -7.57 0.28
CA VAL A 44 1.56 -7.66 0.91
C VAL A 44 0.76 -6.40 0.61
N VAL A 45 -0.56 -6.53 0.56
CA VAL A 45 -1.49 -5.42 0.36
C VAL A 45 -2.65 -5.59 1.31
N ALA A 46 -3.04 -4.51 1.96
CA ALA A 46 -4.15 -4.48 2.90
C ALA A 46 -5.25 -3.57 2.35
N GLY A 47 -6.44 -4.13 2.14
CA GLY A 47 -7.61 -3.44 1.64
C GLY A 47 -8.55 -2.97 2.75
N SER A 48 -9.77 -2.60 2.37
CA SER A 48 -10.80 -2.18 3.34
C SER A 48 -11.11 -3.28 4.38
N ARG A 49 -11.29 -4.52 3.92
CA ARG A 49 -11.73 -5.69 4.72
C ARG A 49 -11.09 -7.02 4.31
N ASN A 50 -10.09 -6.97 3.45
CA ASN A 50 -9.41 -8.12 2.86
C ASN A 50 -7.93 -7.77 2.67
N SER A 51 -7.17 -8.78 2.34
CA SER A 51 -5.73 -8.74 2.27
C SER A 51 -5.24 -9.65 1.17
N LEU A 52 -4.05 -9.36 0.66
CA LEU A 52 -3.40 -10.21 -0.32
C LEU A 52 -1.89 -10.21 -0.18
N ALA A 53 -1.29 -11.30 -0.65
CA ALA A 53 0.15 -11.51 -0.67
C ALA A 53 0.57 -12.02 -2.05
N ILE A 54 1.70 -11.53 -2.53
CA ILE A 54 2.28 -11.93 -3.82
C ILE A 54 3.65 -12.55 -3.55
N CYS A 55 3.89 -13.73 -4.13
CA CYS A 55 5.16 -14.43 -4.04
C CYS A 55 6.16 -13.98 -5.11
N HIS A 56 7.44 -14.31 -4.93
CA HIS A 56 8.48 -14.08 -5.94
C HIS A 56 8.23 -14.82 -7.26
N ASP A 57 7.59 -16.00 -7.21
CA ASP A 57 7.16 -16.76 -8.38
C ASP A 57 5.88 -16.21 -9.03
N GLY A 58 5.26 -15.19 -8.45
CA GLY A 58 4.05 -14.54 -8.93
C GLY A 58 2.73 -15.16 -8.45
N LYS A 59 2.76 -16.17 -7.58
CA LYS A 59 1.53 -16.68 -6.94
C LYS A 59 0.87 -15.59 -6.11
N LEU A 60 -0.45 -15.46 -6.28
CA LEU A 60 -1.29 -14.52 -5.53
C LEU A 60 -2.15 -15.28 -4.50
N PHE A 61 -2.08 -14.82 -3.26
CA PHE A 61 -2.92 -15.29 -2.16
C PHE A 61 -3.85 -14.18 -1.68
N THR A 62 -5.06 -14.54 -1.27
CA THR A 62 -6.09 -13.61 -0.77
C THR A 62 -6.76 -14.17 0.48
N TRP A 63 -7.21 -13.29 1.37
CA TRP A 63 -8.04 -13.63 2.53
C TRP A 63 -8.83 -12.42 3.02
N GLY A 64 -9.84 -12.65 3.85
CA GLY A 64 -10.70 -11.65 4.47
C GLY A 64 -12.16 -11.78 4.03
N TRP A 65 -12.83 -10.64 3.86
CA TRP A 65 -14.23 -10.59 3.44
C TRP A 65 -14.41 -11.02 1.98
N ASN A 66 -15.42 -11.86 1.68
CA ASN A 66 -15.63 -12.41 0.32
C ASN A 66 -17.08 -12.29 -0.21
N GLN A 67 -17.99 -11.57 0.44
CA GLN A 67 -19.41 -11.59 0.01
C GLN A 67 -19.66 -11.06 -1.41
N ARG A 68 -18.69 -10.35 -2.00
CA ARG A 68 -18.72 -9.86 -3.38
C ARG A 68 -17.69 -10.52 -4.30
N GLY A 69 -17.16 -11.68 -3.91
CA GLY A 69 -16.11 -12.38 -4.66
C GLY A 69 -14.75 -11.67 -4.63
N THR A 70 -14.50 -10.81 -3.64
CA THR A 70 -13.26 -10.02 -3.48
C THR A 70 -11.99 -10.86 -3.27
N LEU A 71 -12.14 -12.15 -2.99
CA LEU A 71 -11.01 -13.11 -2.89
C LEU A 71 -10.77 -13.87 -4.21
N GLY A 72 -11.49 -13.54 -5.28
CA GLY A 72 -11.25 -14.10 -6.61
C GLY A 72 -11.80 -15.51 -6.82
N HIS A 73 -12.75 -15.91 -5.98
CA HIS A 73 -13.53 -17.13 -6.09
C HIS A 73 -14.93 -16.96 -5.46
N PRO A 74 -15.89 -17.84 -5.75
CA PRO A 74 -17.22 -17.77 -5.16
C PRO A 74 -17.15 -17.83 -3.62
N PRO A 75 -17.95 -17.03 -2.91
CA PRO A 75 -17.96 -17.05 -1.45
C PRO A 75 -18.43 -18.41 -0.94
N GLU A 76 -17.55 -19.11 -0.22
CA GLU A 76 -17.92 -20.31 0.54
C GLU A 76 -18.48 -19.92 1.91
N THR A 77 -17.93 -18.87 2.50
CA THR A 77 -18.34 -18.27 3.77
C THR A 77 -18.44 -16.75 3.62
N LYS A 78 -18.91 -16.06 4.68
CA LYS A 78 -18.88 -14.60 4.73
C LYS A 78 -17.43 -14.07 4.73
N THR A 79 -16.57 -14.73 5.50
CA THR A 79 -15.19 -14.33 5.79
C THR A 79 -14.28 -15.55 5.77
N GLU A 80 -13.09 -15.38 5.20
CA GLU A 80 -12.09 -16.44 5.07
C GLU A 80 -10.80 -15.96 5.72
N ASN A 81 -10.41 -16.59 6.81
CA ASN A 81 -9.35 -16.12 7.70
C ASN A 81 -8.03 -16.86 7.52
N ILE A 82 -7.88 -17.64 6.44
CA ILE A 82 -6.65 -18.31 6.06
C ILE A 82 -6.32 -17.90 4.62
N PRO A 83 -5.13 -17.34 4.36
CA PRO A 83 -4.62 -17.09 3.01
C PRO A 83 -4.80 -18.29 2.08
N SER A 84 -5.50 -18.08 0.96
CA SER A 84 -5.73 -19.09 -0.07
C SER A 84 -5.24 -18.59 -1.43
N GLN A 85 -4.67 -19.48 -2.24
CA GLN A 85 -4.19 -19.11 -3.58
C GLN A 85 -5.37 -18.85 -4.52
N VAL A 86 -5.31 -17.75 -5.27
CA VAL A 86 -6.31 -17.42 -6.30
C VAL A 86 -6.15 -18.36 -7.50
N LYS A 87 -6.90 -19.46 -7.51
CA LYS A 87 -6.76 -20.55 -8.50
C LYS A 87 -6.90 -20.08 -9.94
N ALA A 88 -7.78 -19.11 -10.20
CA ALA A 88 -8.00 -18.55 -11.54
C ALA A 88 -6.76 -17.84 -12.12
N LEU A 89 -5.82 -17.43 -11.26
CA LEU A 89 -4.56 -16.77 -11.63
C LEU A 89 -3.33 -17.65 -11.36
N ALA A 90 -3.51 -18.96 -11.09
CA ALA A 90 -2.41 -19.85 -10.68
C ALA A 90 -1.28 -19.97 -11.71
N ASN A 91 -1.59 -19.78 -12.99
CA ASN A 91 -0.63 -19.83 -14.11
C ASN A 91 -0.23 -18.43 -14.62
N VAL A 92 -0.52 -17.38 -13.84
CA VAL A 92 -0.20 -15.99 -14.19
C VAL A 92 0.82 -15.46 -13.19
N LYS A 93 1.94 -14.93 -13.68
CA LYS A 93 2.98 -14.36 -12.83
C LYS A 93 2.60 -12.94 -12.40
N ILE A 94 1.86 -12.82 -11.31
CA ILE A 94 1.40 -11.52 -10.79
C ILE A 94 2.59 -10.73 -10.24
N VAL A 95 2.74 -9.48 -10.70
CA VAL A 95 3.84 -8.58 -10.30
C VAL A 95 3.41 -7.46 -9.36
N GLN A 96 2.16 -7.02 -9.40
CA GLN A 96 1.63 -6.04 -8.45
C GLN A 96 0.10 -6.18 -8.37
N ALA A 97 -0.48 -5.78 -7.25
CA ALA A 97 -1.92 -5.79 -7.02
C ALA A 97 -2.34 -4.65 -6.10
N ALA A 98 -3.60 -4.26 -6.20
CA ALA A 98 -4.20 -3.23 -5.37
C ALA A 98 -5.59 -3.66 -4.91
N ILE A 99 -5.99 -3.22 -3.72
CA ILE A 99 -7.34 -3.45 -3.19
C ILE A 99 -8.05 -2.11 -3.00
N GLY A 100 -9.22 -1.99 -3.59
CA GLY A 100 -10.11 -0.86 -3.41
C GLY A 100 -11.10 -1.05 -2.26
N GLY A 101 -12.21 -0.31 -2.30
CA GLY A 101 -13.27 -0.45 -1.30
C GLY A 101 -13.94 -1.83 -1.35
N TRP A 102 -14.19 -2.33 -2.56
CA TRP A 102 -14.99 -3.53 -2.81
C TRP A 102 -14.45 -4.41 -3.95
N HIS A 103 -13.29 -4.09 -4.52
CA HIS A 103 -12.72 -4.76 -5.68
C HIS A 103 -11.20 -4.84 -5.57
N CYS A 104 -10.61 -5.67 -6.40
CA CYS A 104 -9.18 -5.85 -6.49
C CYS A 104 -8.73 -5.68 -7.94
N LEU A 105 -7.50 -5.20 -8.09
CA LEU A 105 -6.77 -5.16 -9.35
C LEU A 105 -5.48 -5.96 -9.21
N ALA A 106 -5.03 -6.56 -10.29
CA ALA A 106 -3.68 -7.13 -10.38
C ALA A 106 -3.10 -6.89 -11.77
N VAL A 107 -1.77 -6.85 -11.85
CA VAL A 107 -1.03 -6.80 -13.11
C VAL A 107 0.04 -7.89 -13.10
N ASP A 108 0.25 -8.53 -14.24
CA ASP A 108 1.27 -9.56 -14.42
C ASP A 108 2.56 -9.03 -15.06
N ASP A 109 3.57 -9.89 -15.19
CA ASP A 109 4.88 -9.56 -15.74
C ASP A 109 4.86 -9.12 -17.22
N GLN A 110 3.78 -9.44 -17.94
CA GLN A 110 3.53 -9.00 -19.31
C GLN A 110 2.78 -7.67 -19.38
N GLY A 111 2.40 -7.09 -18.24
CA GLY A 111 1.60 -5.87 -18.16
C GLY A 111 0.12 -6.07 -18.48
N ARG A 112 -0.39 -7.30 -18.36
CA ARG A 112 -1.82 -7.61 -18.48
C ARG A 112 -2.50 -7.33 -17.14
N ALA A 113 -3.49 -6.45 -17.15
CA ALA A 113 -4.27 -6.14 -15.96
C ALA A 113 -5.51 -7.05 -15.81
N TYR A 114 -5.88 -7.30 -14.56
CA TYR A 114 -6.99 -8.13 -14.13
C TYR A 114 -7.80 -7.40 -13.05
N ALA A 115 -9.11 -7.64 -13.00
CA ALA A 115 -9.99 -7.10 -11.96
C ALA A 115 -11.03 -8.13 -11.49
N TRP A 116 -11.41 -8.04 -10.21
CA TRP A 116 -12.49 -8.83 -9.60
C TRP A 116 -13.07 -8.14 -8.36
N GLY A 117 -14.20 -8.64 -7.88
CA GLY A 117 -14.98 -8.09 -6.77
C GLY A 117 -16.22 -7.31 -7.23
N GLY A 118 -16.65 -6.40 -6.37
CA GLY A 118 -17.80 -5.53 -6.59
C GLY A 118 -17.66 -4.67 -7.84
N ASN A 119 -18.71 -4.58 -8.64
CA ASN A 119 -18.68 -3.88 -9.93
C ASN A 119 -19.91 -2.98 -10.17
N GLU A 120 -20.64 -2.61 -9.11
CA GLU A 120 -21.78 -1.68 -9.18
C GLU A 120 -21.47 -0.38 -9.93
N TYR A 121 -20.24 0.09 -9.85
CA TYR A 121 -19.78 1.35 -10.42
C TYR A 121 -18.98 1.16 -11.71
N GLY A 122 -18.82 -0.08 -12.17
CA GLY A 122 -17.98 -0.41 -13.33
C GLY A 122 -16.49 -0.47 -13.01
N GLN A 123 -16.09 -0.45 -11.74
CA GLN A 123 -14.69 -0.43 -11.29
C GLN A 123 -13.87 -1.66 -11.68
N CYS A 124 -14.52 -2.78 -12.05
CA CYS A 124 -13.83 -3.94 -12.61
C CYS A 124 -13.64 -3.84 -14.14
N GLY A 125 -14.13 -2.78 -14.79
CA GLY A 125 -13.93 -2.52 -16.21
C GLY A 125 -14.70 -3.45 -17.15
N GLU A 126 -15.80 -4.06 -16.67
CA GLU A 126 -16.71 -4.85 -17.50
C GLU A 126 -17.66 -3.92 -18.27
N GLU A 127 -17.74 -4.12 -19.59
CA GLU A 127 -18.82 -3.55 -20.39
C GLU A 127 -20.12 -4.34 -20.11
N PRO A 128 -21.17 -3.69 -19.61
CA PRO A 128 -22.40 -4.38 -19.24
C PRO A 128 -23.13 -4.90 -20.48
N GLU A 129 -23.36 -6.21 -20.53
CA GLU A 129 -24.03 -6.87 -21.67
C GLU A 129 -25.54 -6.61 -21.74
N ARG A 130 -26.17 -6.24 -20.62
CA ARG A 130 -27.62 -6.06 -20.49
C ARG A 130 -27.97 -4.70 -19.88
N LYS A 131 -29.15 -4.20 -20.24
CA LYS A 131 -29.76 -3.02 -19.64
C LYS A 131 -31.10 -3.40 -19.02
N ASP A 132 -31.50 -2.72 -17.94
CA ASP A 132 -32.84 -2.84 -17.37
C ASP A 132 -33.89 -2.14 -18.25
N ASP A 133 -35.16 -2.23 -17.86
CA ASP A 133 -36.29 -1.63 -18.59
C ASP A 133 -36.21 -0.10 -18.67
N THR A 134 -35.37 0.53 -17.85
CA THR A 134 -35.09 1.98 -17.87
C THR A 134 -33.86 2.34 -18.70
N GLY A 135 -33.22 1.35 -19.34
CA GLY A 135 -32.01 1.52 -20.14
C GLY A 135 -30.72 1.63 -19.32
N ARG A 136 -30.77 1.42 -18.00
CA ARG A 136 -29.57 1.44 -17.14
C ARG A 136 -28.81 0.13 -17.26
N PRO A 137 -27.47 0.14 -17.31
CA PRO A 137 -26.73 -1.10 -17.42
C PRO A 137 -26.84 -1.96 -16.17
N LEU A 138 -27.18 -3.24 -16.36
CA LEU A 138 -27.22 -4.24 -15.29
C LEU A 138 -25.80 -4.73 -15.04
N ARG A 139 -25.23 -4.34 -13.90
CA ARG A 139 -23.88 -4.74 -13.48
C ARG A 139 -23.95 -5.82 -12.43
N ARG A 140 -23.05 -6.79 -12.55
CA ARG A 140 -22.88 -7.91 -11.61
C ARG A 140 -21.48 -7.87 -11.04
N ASP A 141 -21.31 -8.48 -9.87
CA ASP A 141 -19.99 -8.67 -9.30
C ASP A 141 -19.14 -9.62 -10.17
N ILE A 142 -17.86 -9.30 -10.29
CA ILE A 142 -16.88 -10.07 -11.03
C ILE A 142 -16.19 -11.00 -10.05
N ILE A 143 -16.76 -12.18 -9.84
CA ILE A 143 -16.28 -13.10 -8.80
C ILE A 143 -14.93 -13.72 -9.16
N ILE A 144 -14.72 -14.06 -10.44
CA ILE A 144 -13.50 -14.66 -10.95
C ILE A 144 -12.67 -13.57 -11.66
N PRO A 145 -11.36 -13.44 -11.35
CA PRO A 145 -10.48 -12.50 -12.03
C PRO A 145 -10.60 -12.56 -13.55
N GLN A 146 -10.89 -11.41 -14.15
CA GLN A 146 -10.98 -11.26 -15.61
C GLN A 146 -10.06 -10.14 -16.09
N ARG A 147 -9.70 -10.18 -17.37
CA ARG A 147 -8.91 -9.12 -17.99
C ARG A 147 -9.65 -7.80 -17.92
N CYS A 148 -8.97 -6.77 -17.45
CA CYS A 148 -9.43 -5.38 -17.55
C CYS A 148 -8.42 -4.58 -18.38
N ALA A 149 -8.87 -3.44 -18.90
CA ALA A 149 -8.04 -2.52 -19.68
C ALA A 149 -7.18 -3.20 -20.76
N PRO A 150 -7.73 -4.12 -21.59
CA PRO A 150 -6.96 -5.06 -22.40
C PRO A 150 -6.13 -4.41 -23.52
N LYS A 151 -6.38 -3.13 -23.82
CA LYS A 151 -5.70 -2.36 -24.86
C LYS A 151 -4.36 -1.77 -24.40
N PHE A 152 -4.00 -1.90 -23.13
CA PHE A 152 -2.80 -1.29 -22.57
C PHE A 152 -1.81 -2.31 -22.02
N VAL A 153 -0.55 -1.90 -21.97
CA VAL A 153 0.51 -2.59 -21.23
C VAL A 153 0.71 -1.84 -19.91
N VAL A 154 0.14 -2.38 -18.84
CA VAL A 154 0.10 -1.78 -17.51
C VAL A 154 1.42 -2.02 -16.77
N ARG A 155 1.88 -1.00 -16.03
CA ARG A 155 3.03 -1.08 -15.13
C ARG A 155 2.60 -1.09 -13.66
N GLN A 156 1.60 -0.29 -13.29
CA GLN A 156 1.10 -0.16 -11.91
C GLN A 156 -0.43 -0.14 -11.91
N VAL A 157 -1.04 -0.83 -10.95
CA VAL A 157 -2.48 -0.74 -10.64
C VAL A 157 -2.69 -0.10 -9.27
N ALA A 158 -3.74 0.72 -9.15
CA ALA A 158 -4.18 1.31 -7.90
C ALA A 158 -5.71 1.37 -7.87
N ALA A 159 -6.31 1.22 -6.68
CA ALA A 159 -7.76 1.06 -6.54
C ALA A 159 -8.27 1.94 -5.39
N GLY A 160 -9.30 2.74 -5.68
CA GLY A 160 -9.99 3.54 -4.68
C GLY A 160 -11.28 2.86 -4.19
N GLY A 161 -12.17 3.64 -3.57
CA GLY A 161 -13.41 3.12 -3.01
C GLY A 161 -14.31 2.47 -4.06
N THR A 162 -14.46 3.10 -5.22
CA THR A 162 -15.33 2.64 -6.32
C THR A 162 -14.74 2.95 -7.71
N HIS A 163 -13.43 3.20 -7.78
CA HIS A 163 -12.72 3.50 -9.02
C HIS A 163 -11.38 2.79 -9.08
N SER A 164 -10.86 2.68 -10.28
CA SER A 164 -9.63 1.99 -10.63
C SER A 164 -8.75 2.93 -11.42
N VAL A 165 -7.45 2.89 -11.15
CA VAL A 165 -6.43 3.70 -11.83
C VAL A 165 -5.29 2.80 -12.24
N VAL A 166 -4.77 2.98 -13.45
CA VAL A 166 -3.57 2.29 -13.93
C VAL A 166 -2.60 3.27 -14.53
N LEU A 167 -1.32 2.99 -14.32
CA LEU A 167 -0.20 3.62 -15.02
C LEU A 167 0.34 2.63 -16.05
N THR A 168 0.39 3.03 -17.31
CA THR A 168 0.90 2.23 -18.41
C THR A 168 2.41 2.40 -18.57
N ARG A 169 3.08 1.46 -19.25
CA ARG A 169 4.56 1.48 -19.43
C ARG A 169 5.07 2.70 -20.21
N ASP A 170 4.22 3.34 -20.99
CA ASP A 170 4.47 4.59 -21.72
C ASP A 170 4.17 5.85 -20.89
N GLY A 171 3.93 5.72 -19.58
CA GLY A 171 3.80 6.85 -18.65
C GLY A 171 2.43 7.51 -18.61
N HIS A 172 1.40 6.90 -19.20
CA HIS A 172 0.03 7.44 -19.20
C HIS A 172 -0.83 6.88 -18.06
N VAL A 173 -1.68 7.72 -17.49
CA VAL A 173 -2.62 7.34 -16.44
C VAL A 173 -4.03 7.19 -17.01
N TRP A 174 -4.69 6.09 -16.67
CA TRP A 174 -6.05 5.77 -17.08
C TRP A 174 -6.92 5.46 -15.86
N THR A 175 -8.17 5.91 -15.88
CA THR A 175 -9.11 5.75 -14.78
C THR A 175 -10.50 5.29 -15.25
N TRP A 176 -11.20 4.52 -14.43
CA TRP A 176 -12.59 4.09 -14.65
C TRP A 176 -13.27 3.73 -13.33
N GLY A 177 -14.59 3.49 -13.36
CA GLY A 177 -15.47 3.33 -12.21
C GLY A 177 -16.35 4.57 -12.00
N GLN A 178 -16.74 4.85 -10.75
CA GLN A 178 -17.43 6.09 -10.40
C GLN A 178 -16.45 7.09 -9.77
N PRO A 179 -16.08 8.18 -10.48
CA PRO A 179 -15.32 9.27 -9.88
C PRO A 179 -16.20 10.13 -8.93
N TRP A 180 -15.58 10.76 -7.94
CA TRP A 180 -16.21 11.47 -6.79
C TRP A 180 -16.28 13.01 -7.03
N PRO A 181 -17.20 13.77 -6.36
CA PRO A 181 -18.39 14.47 -6.91
C PRO A 181 -18.24 15.98 -7.25
N PRO A 182 -19.28 16.70 -7.76
CA PRO A 182 -20.24 16.39 -8.82
C PRO A 182 -19.95 17.28 -10.05
N GLY A 183 -19.26 16.77 -11.06
CA GLY A 183 -19.01 17.54 -12.27
C GLY A 183 -18.87 16.60 -13.44
N ASP A 184 -19.92 16.52 -14.26
CA ASP A 184 -20.07 16.01 -15.63
C ASP A 184 -19.37 14.72 -16.09
N ILE A 185 -18.64 14.01 -15.23
CA ILE A 185 -18.04 12.75 -15.59
C ILE A 185 -19.13 11.67 -15.48
N LYS A 186 -19.81 11.44 -16.60
CA LYS A 186 -20.70 10.29 -16.81
C LYS A 186 -19.94 9.03 -16.39
N GLN A 187 -20.61 8.16 -15.63
CA GLN A 187 -20.10 6.85 -15.19
C GLN A 187 -19.22 6.21 -16.26
N ILE A 188 -17.93 6.04 -15.95
CA ILE A 188 -16.96 5.55 -16.92
C ILE A 188 -16.72 4.06 -16.65
N SER A 189 -17.31 3.15 -17.43
CA SER A 189 -17.04 1.72 -17.29
C SER A 189 -15.90 1.17 -18.14
N VAL A 190 -15.27 2.04 -18.91
CA VAL A 190 -14.10 1.72 -19.72
C VAL A 190 -12.96 2.65 -19.33
N PRO A 191 -11.69 2.24 -19.39
CA PRO A 191 -10.60 3.14 -19.05
C PRO A 191 -10.62 4.43 -19.90
N VAL A 192 -10.56 5.58 -19.22
CA VAL A 192 -10.41 6.90 -19.83
C VAL A 192 -9.08 7.51 -19.41
N ARG A 193 -8.40 8.13 -20.37
CA ARG A 193 -7.11 8.77 -20.14
C ARG A 193 -7.28 10.01 -19.26
N VAL A 194 -6.47 10.13 -18.23
CA VAL A 194 -6.36 11.35 -17.43
C VAL A 194 -5.45 12.32 -18.18
N LEU A 195 -6.03 13.42 -18.64
CA LEU A 195 -5.28 14.48 -19.35
C LEU A 195 -4.58 15.42 -18.36
N GLY A 196 -3.52 16.09 -18.81
CA GLY A 196 -2.73 17.00 -17.97
C GLY A 196 -1.68 16.30 -17.10
N LEU A 197 -1.41 15.01 -17.36
CA LEU A 197 -0.30 14.26 -16.78
C LEU A 197 0.70 13.89 -17.87
N GLU A 198 1.97 14.11 -17.59
CA GLU A 198 3.09 13.79 -18.49
C GLU A 198 4.13 12.96 -17.73
N ASN A 199 4.71 11.92 -18.35
CA ASN A 199 5.80 11.12 -17.78
C ASN A 199 5.58 10.76 -16.31
N VAL A 200 4.46 10.10 -16.00
CA VAL A 200 4.13 9.74 -14.61
C VAL A 200 5.02 8.59 -14.15
N ARG A 201 5.70 8.80 -13.02
CA ARG A 201 6.54 7.81 -12.36
C ARG A 201 5.72 6.92 -11.42
N LEU A 202 4.92 7.51 -10.54
CA LEU A 202 4.14 6.77 -9.53
C LEU A 202 2.71 7.27 -9.46
N ILE A 203 1.78 6.36 -9.19
CA ILE A 203 0.41 6.69 -8.80
C ILE A 203 0.11 6.18 -7.39
N ALA A 204 -0.68 6.94 -6.63
CA ALA A 204 -1.29 6.49 -5.38
C ALA A 204 -2.76 6.90 -5.35
N VAL A 205 -3.62 6.05 -4.81
CA VAL A 205 -5.08 6.24 -4.84
C VAL A 205 -5.64 6.08 -3.44
N GLY A 206 -6.30 7.13 -2.94
CA GLY A 206 -7.05 7.09 -1.71
C GLY A 206 -8.46 6.56 -1.93
N ALA A 207 -9.34 6.65 -0.94
CA ALA A 207 -10.72 6.21 -1.14
C ALA A 207 -11.39 7.01 -2.28
N PHE A 208 -11.13 8.32 -2.34
CA PHE A 208 -11.88 9.24 -3.20
C PHE A 208 -11.02 10.28 -3.96
N HIS A 209 -9.70 10.21 -3.83
CA HIS A 209 -8.75 11.09 -4.50
C HIS A 209 -7.55 10.30 -5.03
N ASN A 210 -6.76 10.95 -5.88
CA ASN A 210 -5.65 10.35 -6.58
C ASN A 210 -4.45 11.29 -6.54
N LEU A 211 -3.26 10.70 -6.54
CA LEU A 211 -1.97 11.35 -6.61
C LEU A 211 -1.19 10.76 -7.79
N ALA A 212 -0.47 11.61 -8.52
CA ALA A 212 0.48 11.21 -9.55
C ALA A 212 1.78 12.00 -9.38
N LEU A 213 2.88 11.27 -9.19
CA LEU A 213 4.22 11.84 -9.13
C LEU A 213 4.89 11.68 -10.49
N GLN A 214 5.25 12.79 -11.11
CA GLN A 214 5.97 12.83 -12.38
C GLN A 214 7.47 12.56 -12.18
N GLU A 215 8.17 12.19 -13.26
CA GLU A 215 9.63 11.94 -13.24
C GLU A 215 10.45 13.18 -12.86
N ASP A 216 9.92 14.39 -13.07
CA ASP A 216 10.56 15.66 -12.69
C ASP A 216 10.37 16.03 -11.20
N GLY A 217 9.67 15.19 -10.43
CA GLY A 217 9.35 15.42 -9.02
C GLY A 217 8.06 16.19 -8.78
N THR A 218 7.37 16.65 -9.82
CA THR A 218 6.08 17.36 -9.68
C THR A 218 4.99 16.39 -9.22
N LEU A 219 4.33 16.73 -8.11
CA LEU A 219 3.19 15.99 -7.58
C LEU A 219 1.88 16.66 -8.01
N LEU A 220 1.00 15.90 -8.66
CA LEU A 220 -0.36 16.32 -8.99
C LEU A 220 -1.40 15.50 -8.23
N ALA A 221 -2.53 16.12 -7.95
CA ALA A 221 -3.67 15.51 -7.29
C ALA A 221 -4.99 15.82 -7.99
N TRP A 222 -5.96 14.92 -7.90
CA TRP A 222 -7.34 15.15 -8.36
C TRP A 222 -8.34 14.24 -7.64
N GLY A 223 -9.62 14.58 -7.72
CA GLY A 223 -10.73 13.88 -7.06
C GLY A 223 -11.36 14.71 -5.94
N SER A 224 -11.88 14.05 -4.92
CA SER A 224 -12.48 14.71 -3.76
C SER A 224 -11.44 15.49 -2.95
N ASN A 225 -11.86 16.62 -2.36
CA ASN A 225 -10.99 17.50 -1.57
C ASN A 225 -11.64 18.02 -0.28
N GLU A 226 -12.69 17.36 0.23
CA GLU A 226 -13.48 17.85 1.39
C GLU A 226 -12.65 18.23 2.63
N TYR A 227 -11.47 17.61 2.80
CA TYR A 227 -10.57 17.85 3.92
C TYR A 227 -9.21 18.40 3.51
N GLY A 228 -9.07 18.86 2.27
CA GLY A 228 -7.81 19.39 1.74
C GLY A 228 -6.83 18.32 1.28
N GLN A 229 -7.27 17.07 1.06
CA GLN A 229 -6.40 15.93 0.67
C GLN A 229 -5.74 16.07 -0.71
N LEU A 230 -6.15 17.05 -1.53
CA LEU A 230 -5.45 17.42 -2.76
C LEU A 230 -4.26 18.36 -2.50
N GLY A 231 -4.15 18.98 -1.32
CA GLY A 231 -2.99 19.80 -0.96
C GLY A 231 -2.90 21.13 -1.70
N THR A 232 -4.04 21.68 -2.16
CA THR A 232 -4.11 22.90 -2.99
C THR A 232 -4.36 24.18 -2.19
N GLY A 233 -4.43 24.12 -0.86
CA GLY A 233 -4.76 25.26 0.00
C GLY A 233 -6.26 25.57 0.10
N ASP A 234 -7.11 24.72 -0.47
CA ASP A 234 -8.57 24.82 -0.40
C ASP A 234 -9.21 23.43 -0.20
N THR A 235 -10.55 23.39 -0.11
CA THR A 235 -11.36 22.16 0.02
C THR A 235 -12.23 21.86 -1.20
N GLN A 236 -11.96 22.52 -2.33
CA GLN A 236 -12.73 22.34 -3.55
C GLN A 236 -12.27 21.07 -4.30
N PRO A 237 -13.18 20.18 -4.72
CA PRO A 237 -12.82 19.00 -5.50
C PRO A 237 -12.26 19.41 -6.87
N ARG A 238 -11.49 18.51 -7.50
CA ARG A 238 -10.91 18.75 -8.84
C ARG A 238 -11.17 17.55 -9.73
N SER A 239 -11.79 17.78 -10.89
CA SER A 239 -12.04 16.74 -11.91
C SER A 239 -10.82 16.44 -12.78
N HIS A 240 -9.79 17.29 -12.71
CA HIS A 240 -8.56 17.18 -13.48
C HIS A 240 -7.34 17.32 -12.55
N PRO A 241 -6.18 16.76 -12.93
CA PRO A 241 -4.92 16.94 -12.21
C PRO A 241 -4.60 18.40 -11.95
N VAL A 242 -4.27 18.72 -10.70
CA VAL A 242 -3.74 20.02 -10.29
C VAL A 242 -2.48 19.82 -9.47
N VAL A 243 -1.56 20.77 -9.56
CA VAL A 243 -0.29 20.71 -8.82
C VAL A 243 -0.55 20.84 -7.32
N VAL A 244 0.10 19.99 -6.53
CA VAL A 244 0.11 20.07 -5.08
C VAL A 244 1.03 21.22 -4.64
N HIS A 245 0.56 22.08 -3.75
CA HIS A 245 1.33 23.25 -3.31
C HIS A 245 2.35 22.90 -2.22
N GLY A 246 3.40 23.72 -2.07
CA GLY A 246 4.30 23.64 -0.91
C GLY A 246 5.32 22.50 -0.91
N LEU A 247 5.47 21.78 -2.03
CA LEU A 247 6.49 20.72 -2.21
C LEU A 247 7.55 21.07 -3.27
N SER A 248 7.51 22.28 -3.84
CA SER A 248 8.47 22.73 -4.85
C SER A 248 9.89 22.76 -4.29
N GLY A 249 10.85 22.23 -5.06
CA GLY A 249 12.26 22.18 -4.67
C GLY A 249 12.63 20.97 -3.81
N LEU A 250 11.68 20.09 -3.49
CA LEU A 250 11.94 18.82 -2.81
C LEU A 250 12.03 17.68 -3.82
N THR A 251 12.99 16.77 -3.64
CA THR A 251 13.07 15.53 -4.42
C THR A 251 12.17 14.49 -3.76
N LEU A 252 10.95 14.32 -4.28
CA LEU A 252 10.04 13.28 -3.79
C LEU A 252 10.45 11.91 -4.34
N VAL A 253 10.36 10.86 -3.52
CA VAL A 253 10.69 9.47 -3.90
C VAL A 253 9.52 8.52 -3.76
N ASP A 254 8.54 8.84 -2.91
CA ASP A 254 7.37 8.00 -2.67
C ASP A 254 6.13 8.83 -2.30
N ILE A 255 4.94 8.26 -2.53
CA ILE A 255 3.63 8.86 -2.25
C ILE A 255 2.65 7.80 -1.75
N ALA A 256 1.77 8.18 -0.83
CA ALA A 256 0.67 7.33 -0.41
C ALA A 256 -0.61 8.13 -0.15
N ALA A 257 -1.74 7.45 -0.27
CA ALA A 257 -3.06 8.04 -0.10
C ALA A 257 -3.94 7.10 0.71
N GLY A 258 -4.52 7.60 1.79
CA GLY A 258 -5.46 6.87 2.64
C GLY A 258 -6.90 7.22 2.33
N GLY A 259 -7.80 6.99 3.29
CA GLY A 259 -9.21 7.28 3.12
C GLY A 259 -9.50 8.74 2.74
N TRP A 260 -8.83 9.68 3.42
CA TRP A 260 -9.06 11.14 3.25
C TRP A 260 -7.80 11.96 3.51
N HIS A 261 -6.63 11.35 3.39
CA HIS A 261 -5.34 11.98 3.64
C HIS A 261 -4.28 11.47 2.67
N SER A 262 -3.19 12.20 2.59
CA SER A 262 -2.12 12.00 1.62
C SER A 262 -0.78 12.17 2.32
N THR A 263 0.22 11.46 1.83
CA THR A 263 1.61 11.60 2.28
C THR A 263 2.57 11.60 1.10
N ALA A 264 3.70 12.27 1.27
CA ALA A 264 4.84 12.20 0.36
C ALA A 264 6.13 12.05 1.17
N ILE A 265 7.12 11.38 0.58
CA ILE A 265 8.44 11.15 1.17
C ILE A 265 9.49 11.77 0.26
N THR A 266 10.45 12.47 0.86
CA THR A 266 11.61 13.02 0.16
C THR A 266 12.77 12.03 0.12
N GLU A 267 13.76 12.24 -0.76
CA GLU A 267 14.98 11.43 -0.83
C GLU A 267 15.76 11.39 0.50
N ASP A 268 15.68 12.46 1.30
CA ASP A 268 16.28 12.57 2.63
C ASP A 268 15.49 11.82 3.73
N GLY A 269 14.42 11.12 3.37
CA GLY A 269 13.58 10.36 4.30
C GLY A 269 12.61 11.21 5.12
N GLU A 270 12.38 12.47 4.73
CA GLU A 270 11.40 13.35 5.37
C GLU A 270 9.98 13.09 4.90
N VAL A 271 9.03 13.09 5.84
CA VAL A 271 7.60 12.82 5.58
C VAL A 271 6.79 14.10 5.60
N TYR A 272 5.94 14.27 4.58
CA TYR A 272 4.93 15.33 4.49
C TYR A 272 3.53 14.71 4.53
N GLY A 273 2.63 15.30 5.32
CA GLY A 273 1.25 14.83 5.47
C GLY A 273 0.23 15.95 5.26
N TRP A 274 -0.89 15.64 4.59
CA TRP A 274 -2.02 16.57 4.43
C TRP A 274 -3.38 15.86 4.22
N GLY A 275 -4.47 16.64 4.22
CA GLY A 275 -5.84 16.16 4.21
C GLY A 275 -6.45 16.09 5.61
N ARG A 276 -7.33 15.12 5.86
CA ARG A 276 -8.06 14.97 7.12
C ARG A 276 -7.11 14.65 8.28
N GLY A 277 -7.08 15.50 9.30
CA GLY A 277 -6.25 15.31 10.51
C GLY A 277 -6.88 14.48 11.61
N GLU A 278 -8.20 14.25 11.54
CA GLU A 278 -8.96 13.62 12.60
C GLU A 278 -8.40 12.25 12.99
N HIS A 279 -8.42 11.99 14.30
CA HIS A 279 -7.77 10.85 14.97
C HIS A 279 -6.24 10.90 14.95
N GLY A 280 -5.61 11.96 14.44
CA GLY A 280 -4.16 12.09 14.42
C GLY A 280 -3.47 11.37 13.26
N ARG A 281 -4.19 11.00 12.21
CA ARG A 281 -3.68 10.18 11.08
C ARG A 281 -2.57 10.83 10.25
N LEU A 282 -2.29 12.11 10.50
CA LEU A 282 -1.22 12.88 9.85
C LEU A 282 0.08 12.92 10.66
N GLY A 283 0.06 12.51 11.93
CA GLY A 283 1.29 12.42 12.73
C GLY A 283 1.78 13.74 13.33
N PHE A 284 0.94 14.78 13.44
CA PHE A 284 1.31 16.08 14.03
C PHE A 284 1.20 16.15 15.56
N GLY A 285 1.06 14.99 16.21
CA GLY A 285 0.96 14.88 17.66
C GLY A 285 -0.47 14.98 18.18
N ASP A 286 -0.64 14.67 19.47
CA ASP A 286 -1.98 14.57 20.06
C ASP A 286 -2.69 15.92 20.24
N ASN A 287 -1.93 17.01 20.22
CA ASN A 287 -2.42 18.38 20.32
C ASN A 287 -2.84 18.96 18.95
N ASP A 288 -2.52 18.28 17.85
CA ASP A 288 -2.88 18.74 16.50
C ASP A 288 -3.50 17.60 15.67
N LYS A 289 -4.83 17.57 15.67
CA LYS A 289 -5.66 16.65 14.89
C LYS A 289 -6.44 17.39 13.80
N SER A 290 -5.99 18.61 13.45
CA SER A 290 -6.63 19.46 12.46
C SER A 290 -6.29 19.01 11.04
N SER A 291 -7.25 19.18 10.11
CA SER A 291 -6.99 18.95 8.70
C SER A 291 -6.00 19.95 8.14
N LYS A 292 -5.12 19.51 7.24
CA LYS A 292 -4.15 20.37 6.55
C LYS A 292 -4.50 20.45 5.08
N MET A 293 -4.69 21.67 4.58
CA MET A 293 -5.04 21.91 3.17
C MET A 293 -3.81 22.00 2.25
N VAL A 294 -2.61 22.00 2.83
CA VAL A 294 -1.32 21.92 2.13
C VAL A 294 -0.42 20.91 2.84
N PRO A 295 0.49 20.24 2.12
CA PRO A 295 1.55 19.42 2.70
C PRO A 295 2.29 20.15 3.83
N GLN A 296 2.44 19.47 4.97
CA GLN A 296 3.26 19.94 6.09
C GLN A 296 4.20 18.82 6.52
N ARG A 297 5.44 19.18 6.83
CA ARG A 297 6.46 18.24 7.32
C ARG A 297 6.04 17.68 8.68
N VAL A 298 6.06 16.36 8.81
CA VAL A 298 5.75 15.65 10.05
C VAL A 298 6.99 15.68 10.95
N GLN A 299 7.14 16.77 11.70
CA GLN A 299 8.34 17.03 12.51
C GLN A 299 8.68 15.92 13.52
N LEU A 300 7.67 15.16 13.94
CA LEU A 300 7.81 14.04 14.89
C LEU A 300 8.49 12.80 14.29
N LEU A 301 8.67 12.74 12.97
CA LEU A 301 9.42 11.69 12.26
C LEU A 301 10.75 12.20 11.69
N ALA A 302 11.14 13.44 11.99
CA ALA A 302 12.35 14.03 11.45
C ALA A 302 13.59 13.26 11.93
N GLY A 303 14.49 12.91 11.00
CA GLY A 303 15.70 12.16 11.28
C GLY A 303 15.53 10.63 11.41
N GLU A 304 14.32 10.10 11.22
CA GLU A 304 14.07 8.64 11.29
C GLU A 304 14.42 7.89 9.97
N ASP A 305 14.83 8.59 8.91
CA ASP A 305 15.15 8.04 7.57
C ASP A 305 14.01 7.13 7.05
N ILE A 306 12.84 7.74 6.84
CA ILE A 306 11.64 7.02 6.40
C ILE A 306 11.77 6.64 4.92
N VAL A 307 11.54 5.36 4.61
CA VAL A 307 11.61 4.81 3.25
C VAL A 307 10.27 4.41 2.66
N GLN A 308 9.24 4.27 3.51
CA GLN A 308 7.88 3.96 3.08
C GLN A 308 6.87 4.53 4.07
N VAL A 309 5.74 5.03 3.57
CA VAL A 309 4.56 5.33 4.37
C VAL A 309 3.38 4.64 3.73
N SER A 310 2.66 3.84 4.51
CA SER A 310 1.39 3.24 4.07
C SER A 310 0.23 3.91 4.79
N CYS A 311 -0.79 4.31 4.02
CA CYS A 311 -1.96 5.01 4.52
C CYS A 311 -3.19 4.10 4.47
N GLY A 312 -3.77 3.81 5.63
CA GLY A 312 -5.02 3.08 5.75
C GLY A 312 -6.24 3.99 5.68
N GLY A 313 -7.40 3.46 6.08
CA GLY A 313 -8.64 4.24 6.10
C GLY A 313 -8.60 5.45 7.05
N THR A 314 -7.98 5.28 8.22
CA THR A 314 -7.93 6.31 9.29
C THR A 314 -6.64 6.26 10.12
N HIS A 315 -5.61 5.57 9.65
CA HIS A 315 -4.30 5.45 10.29
C HIS A 315 -3.20 5.41 9.23
N SER A 316 -1.96 5.59 9.68
CA SER A 316 -0.78 5.57 8.84
C SER A 316 0.33 4.79 9.55
N VAL A 317 1.21 4.16 8.77
CA VAL A 317 2.42 3.50 9.27
C VAL A 317 3.60 3.95 8.42
N ALA A 318 4.63 4.49 9.08
CA ALA A 318 5.91 4.84 8.49
C ALA A 318 6.93 3.74 8.79
N LEU A 319 7.74 3.40 7.80
CA LEU A 319 8.82 2.41 7.88
C LEU A 319 10.15 3.13 7.66
N THR A 320 11.08 2.93 8.59
CA THR A 320 12.45 3.45 8.50
C THR A 320 13.33 2.53 7.68
N ARG A 321 14.48 3.04 7.20
CA ARG A 321 15.48 2.23 6.49
C ARG A 321 16.08 1.10 7.33
N ASP A 322 16.18 1.30 8.64
CA ASP A 322 16.68 0.30 9.60
C ASP A 322 15.62 -0.75 9.99
N GLY A 323 14.38 -0.60 9.51
CA GLY A 323 13.29 -1.56 9.65
C GLY A 323 12.46 -1.43 10.93
N ARG A 324 12.56 -0.30 11.63
CA ARG A 324 11.57 0.13 12.63
C ARG A 324 10.28 0.61 11.95
N MET A 325 9.16 0.48 12.65
CA MET A 325 7.85 0.94 12.17
C MET A 325 7.25 1.91 13.16
N PHE A 326 6.68 3.01 12.69
CA PHE A 326 5.94 3.97 13.49
C PHE A 326 4.50 4.06 13.03
N SER A 327 3.53 3.95 13.93
CA SER A 327 2.11 4.07 13.55
C SER A 327 1.41 5.24 14.24
N PHE A 328 0.35 5.76 13.62
CA PHE A 328 -0.42 6.86 14.19
C PHE A 328 -1.79 6.95 13.53
N GLY A 329 -2.72 7.63 14.19
CA GLY A 329 -4.10 7.76 13.79
C GLY A 329 -5.07 7.04 14.73
N ARG A 330 -6.18 6.58 14.16
CA ARG A 330 -7.22 5.86 14.90
C ARG A 330 -6.70 4.49 15.36
N GLY A 331 -6.88 4.14 16.62
CA GLY A 331 -6.36 2.89 17.19
C GLY A 331 -7.39 1.93 17.77
N ASP A 332 -8.67 2.12 17.46
CA ASP A 332 -9.66 1.07 17.69
C ASP A 332 -9.28 -0.21 16.92
N HIS A 333 -9.69 -1.35 17.48
CA HIS A 333 -9.27 -2.70 17.07
C HIS A 333 -7.77 -2.99 17.19
N GLY A 334 -6.99 -2.12 17.82
CA GLY A 334 -5.56 -2.35 18.01
C GLY A 334 -4.73 -2.17 16.73
N ARG A 335 -5.27 -1.50 15.70
CA ARG A 335 -4.63 -1.33 14.38
C ARG A 335 -3.31 -0.55 14.37
N LEU A 336 -2.93 0.02 15.52
CA LEU A 336 -1.64 0.67 15.74
C LEU A 336 -0.57 -0.28 16.32
N GLY A 337 -0.92 -1.47 16.80
CA GLY A 337 0.08 -2.50 17.13
C GLY A 337 0.81 -2.31 18.47
N TYR A 338 0.29 -1.46 19.36
CA TYR A 338 0.91 -1.15 20.67
C TYR A 338 0.50 -2.06 21.82
N GLY A 339 -0.26 -3.12 21.57
CA GLY A 339 -0.84 -3.94 22.63
C GLY A 339 -1.95 -3.27 23.42
N ARG A 340 -2.56 -2.23 22.84
CA ARG A 340 -3.71 -1.51 23.40
C ARG A 340 -4.47 -0.75 22.32
N LYS A 341 -5.76 -0.51 22.55
CA LYS A 341 -6.63 0.29 21.66
C LYS A 341 -6.53 1.78 21.97
N VAL A 342 -5.46 2.42 21.52
CA VAL A 342 -5.22 3.86 21.74
C VAL A 342 -5.21 4.63 20.43
N THR A 343 -6.02 5.69 20.33
CA THR A 343 -5.92 6.65 19.21
C THR A 343 -4.90 7.70 19.57
N THR A 344 -3.91 7.93 18.70
CA THR A 344 -2.86 8.92 18.94
C THR A 344 -2.43 9.60 17.65
N GLY A 345 -2.19 10.91 17.73
CA GLY A 345 -1.51 11.65 16.68
C GLY A 345 0.01 11.63 16.79
N GLN A 346 0.56 11.04 17.85
CA GLN A 346 1.99 10.85 18.03
C GLN A 346 2.41 9.58 17.29
N PRO A 347 3.32 9.63 16.31
CA PRO A 347 3.96 8.44 15.80
C PRO A 347 4.65 7.70 16.95
N MET A 348 4.26 6.45 17.21
CA MET A 348 4.94 5.61 18.18
C MET A 348 5.47 4.34 17.51
N GLU A 349 6.57 3.83 18.02
CA GLU A 349 7.20 2.63 17.48
C GLU A 349 6.33 1.38 17.71
N VAL A 350 6.17 0.55 16.69
CA VAL A 350 5.44 -0.72 16.72
C VAL A 350 6.46 -1.85 16.94
N PRO A 351 6.52 -2.46 18.12
CA PRO A 351 7.53 -3.47 18.39
C PRO A 351 7.15 -4.81 17.76
N ILE A 352 8.14 -5.48 17.16
CA ILE A 352 7.96 -6.80 16.53
C ILE A 352 8.32 -7.92 17.53
N LYS A 353 7.34 -8.31 18.37
CA LYS A 353 7.52 -9.30 19.45
C LYS A 353 6.93 -10.67 19.09
N ILE A 354 7.32 -11.23 17.95
CA ILE A 354 7.03 -12.62 17.59
C ILE A 354 8.22 -13.52 17.89
N PRO A 355 8.04 -14.85 18.07
CA PRO A 355 9.15 -15.77 18.28
C PRO A 355 10.20 -15.70 17.16
N PRO A 356 11.48 -16.01 17.46
CA PRO A 356 12.51 -16.11 16.44
C PRO A 356 12.19 -17.24 15.42
N PRO A 357 12.80 -17.21 14.23
CA PRO A 357 12.73 -18.31 13.27
C PRO A 357 13.10 -19.66 13.88
N GLN A 358 12.42 -20.71 13.42
CA GLN A 358 12.77 -22.08 13.83
C GLN A 358 14.07 -22.54 13.17
N ASN A 359 14.82 -23.42 13.84
CA ASN A 359 16.04 -24.05 13.34
C ASN A 359 17.21 -23.08 13.08
N LEU A 360 17.35 -22.03 13.90
CA LEU A 360 18.55 -21.20 13.93
C LEU A 360 19.67 -21.93 14.70
N SER A 361 20.92 -21.67 14.30
CA SER A 361 22.08 -22.01 15.15
C SER A 361 22.08 -21.16 16.42
N GLU A 362 22.80 -21.59 17.46
CA GLU A 362 22.89 -20.84 18.73
C GLU A 362 23.35 -19.39 18.50
N ASP A 363 24.37 -19.18 17.67
CA ASP A 363 24.88 -17.83 17.31
C ASP A 363 23.89 -17.00 16.46
N ALA A 364 22.94 -17.66 15.78
CA ALA A 364 21.94 -16.97 14.95
C ALA A 364 20.61 -16.74 15.69
N ALA A 365 20.48 -17.26 16.91
CA ALA A 365 19.28 -17.11 17.74
C ALA A 365 19.21 -15.74 18.43
N GLU A 366 20.34 -15.03 18.55
CA GLU A 366 20.40 -13.65 19.02
C GLU A 366 20.21 -12.69 17.84
N GLY A 367 19.08 -11.98 17.84
CA GLY A 367 18.69 -11.09 16.76
C GLY A 367 17.35 -10.43 17.01
N SER A 368 16.90 -9.67 16.02
CA SER A 368 15.55 -9.12 16.02
C SER A 368 14.93 -9.13 14.63
N TRP A 369 13.61 -9.13 14.61
CA TRP A 369 12.85 -8.86 13.40
C TRP A 369 12.97 -7.40 13.00
N ILE A 370 13.18 -7.15 11.71
CA ILE A 370 13.15 -5.82 11.09
C ILE A 370 12.13 -5.83 9.96
N ALA A 371 11.35 -4.76 9.82
CA ALA A 371 10.37 -4.64 8.75
C ALA A 371 11.05 -4.28 7.41
N LYS A 372 10.49 -4.81 6.32
CA LYS A 372 10.91 -4.54 4.94
C LYS A 372 9.84 -3.86 4.11
N LEU A 373 8.58 -4.09 4.46
CA LEU A 373 7.42 -3.54 3.75
C LEU A 373 6.24 -3.45 4.72
N VAL A 374 5.49 -2.36 4.64
CA VAL A 374 4.24 -2.17 5.40
C VAL A 374 3.06 -1.92 4.47
N ALA A 375 1.87 -2.41 4.84
CA ALA A 375 0.63 -2.18 4.12
C ALA A 375 -0.53 -1.96 5.09
N CYS A 376 -1.18 -0.80 5.02
CA CYS A 376 -2.30 -0.41 5.86
C CYS A 376 -3.63 -0.58 5.14
N GLY A 377 -4.56 -1.28 5.77
CA GLY A 377 -5.92 -1.47 5.29
C GLY A 377 -6.91 -0.52 5.96
N GLY A 378 -8.20 -0.89 5.89
CA GLY A 378 -9.27 -0.11 6.52
C GLY A 378 -9.16 -0.08 8.05
N ARG A 379 -8.84 -1.23 8.66
CA ARG A 379 -8.78 -1.42 10.14
C ARG A 379 -7.68 -2.36 10.61
N HIS A 380 -6.75 -2.70 9.74
CA HIS A 380 -5.65 -3.61 10.01
C HIS A 380 -4.39 -3.18 9.27
N THR A 381 -3.27 -3.79 9.61
CA THR A 381 -1.99 -3.56 8.97
C THR A 381 -1.29 -4.90 8.78
N LEU A 382 -0.55 -5.00 7.68
CA LEU A 382 0.33 -6.11 7.36
C LEU A 382 1.77 -5.60 7.23
N ALA A 383 2.74 -6.46 7.50
CA ALA A 383 4.14 -6.19 7.17
C ALA A 383 4.88 -7.47 6.78
N ILE A 384 5.92 -7.30 5.96
CA ILE A 384 6.96 -8.31 5.74
C ILE A 384 8.11 -7.98 6.68
N VAL A 385 8.58 -8.96 7.45
CA VAL A 385 9.69 -8.81 8.38
C VAL A 385 10.76 -9.86 8.11
N ASP A 386 12.02 -9.47 8.27
CA ASP A 386 13.17 -10.35 8.19
C ASP A 386 13.88 -10.45 9.54
N TRP A 387 14.36 -11.64 9.87
CA TRP A 387 15.21 -11.86 11.04
C TRP A 387 16.62 -11.37 10.75
N LYS A 388 17.11 -10.50 11.62
CA LYS A 388 18.45 -9.93 11.53
C LYS A 388 19.24 -10.27 12.78
N THR A 389 20.32 -11.04 12.62
CA THR A 389 21.23 -11.40 13.70
C THR A 389 22.02 -10.18 14.18
N ASP A 390 22.42 -10.15 15.45
CA ASP A 390 23.05 -8.96 16.04
C ASP A 390 24.43 -8.63 15.43
N GLU A 391 25.19 -9.62 14.94
CA GLU A 391 26.43 -9.38 14.19
C GLU A 391 26.19 -8.54 12.92
N SER A 392 25.11 -8.83 12.19
CA SER A 392 24.76 -8.08 10.98
C SER A 392 24.25 -6.66 11.27
N LYS A 393 23.86 -6.37 12.52
CA LYS A 393 23.53 -5.00 12.96
C LYS A 393 24.79 -4.17 13.18
N GLN A 394 25.82 -4.71 13.83
CA GLN A 394 27.09 -4.03 14.05
C GLN A 394 27.73 -3.56 12.73
N PHE A 395 27.74 -4.41 11.70
CA PHE A 395 28.27 -4.04 10.38
C PHE A 395 27.48 -2.92 9.68
N GLN A 396 26.17 -2.78 9.95
CA GLN A 396 25.34 -1.75 9.34
C GLN A 396 25.42 -0.42 10.11
N GLU A 397 25.54 -0.46 11.44
CA GLU A 397 25.84 0.70 12.29
C GLU A 397 27.22 1.30 11.96
N CYS A 398 28.25 0.47 11.70
CA CYS A 398 29.55 0.95 11.22
C CYS A 398 29.47 1.64 9.84
N ARG A 399 28.54 1.21 8.97
CA ARG A 399 28.33 1.85 7.66
C ARG A 399 27.51 3.13 7.73
N SER A 400 26.53 3.22 8.64
CA SER A 400 25.70 4.42 8.81
C SER A 400 26.39 5.52 9.63
N SER A 401 27.33 5.16 10.51
CA SER A 401 28.07 6.11 11.36
C SER A 401 29.26 6.79 10.67
N GLY A 402 29.58 6.44 9.41
CA GLY A 402 30.66 7.09 8.66
C GLY A 402 32.05 6.96 9.29
N VAL A 403 32.24 6.02 10.22
CA VAL A 403 33.54 5.80 10.87
C VAL A 403 34.44 5.04 9.89
N HIS A 404 35.34 5.77 9.25
CA HIS A 404 36.47 5.19 8.53
C HIS A 404 37.37 4.43 9.50
N ASP A 405 37.35 3.10 9.41
CA ASP A 405 38.39 2.26 10.01
C ASP A 405 39.70 2.45 9.19
N PRO A 406 40.86 2.76 9.81
CA PRO A 406 42.04 3.24 9.10
C PRO A 406 42.92 2.15 8.46
N TRP A 407 42.39 0.94 8.21
CA TRP A 407 43.17 -0.13 7.58
C TRP A 407 42.90 -0.20 6.07
N GLN A 408 43.73 0.52 5.32
CA GLN A 408 43.88 0.39 3.87
C GLN A 408 44.32 -1.04 3.49
N CYS A 409 43.66 -1.59 2.46
CA CYS A 409 44.34 -2.47 1.50
C CYS A 409 44.07 -1.93 0.08
N HIS A 410 45.12 -1.34 -0.49
CA HIS A 410 45.21 -1.03 -1.91
C HIS A 410 45.02 -2.29 -2.75
N HIS A 411 44.12 -2.27 -3.73
CA HIS A 411 44.39 -2.79 -5.07
C HIS A 411 43.46 -2.14 -6.10
N HIS A 412 44.08 -1.64 -7.16
CA HIS A 412 43.43 -1.10 -8.36
C HIS A 412 42.59 -2.18 -9.05
N GLY A 413 41.38 -1.80 -9.46
CA GLY A 413 40.55 -2.62 -10.34
C GLY A 413 39.25 -1.91 -10.64
N HIS A 414 39.19 -1.24 -11.79
CA HIS A 414 37.94 -0.75 -12.37
C HIS A 414 36.92 -1.89 -12.44
N CYS A 415 35.83 -1.78 -11.68
CA CYS A 415 34.57 -2.45 -11.96
C CYS A 415 33.45 -1.41 -11.88
N ARG A 416 33.06 -0.90 -13.06
CA ARG A 416 31.73 -0.35 -13.26
C ARG A 416 30.75 -1.53 -13.15
N LEU A 417 30.04 -1.63 -12.04
CA LEU A 417 28.82 -2.43 -11.94
C LEU A 417 27.65 -1.46 -12.04
N TYR A 418 27.13 -1.31 -13.25
CA TYR A 418 25.72 -1.02 -13.45
C TYR A 418 24.96 -2.29 -13.08
N ASP A 419 24.62 -2.43 -11.80
CA ASP A 419 23.59 -3.37 -11.40
C ASP A 419 22.25 -2.65 -11.39
N ASN A 420 21.44 -3.02 -12.39
CA ASN A 420 20.04 -2.69 -12.53
C ASN A 420 19.26 -3.25 -11.33
N LEU A 421 19.24 -2.52 -10.21
CA LEU A 421 18.20 -2.63 -9.21
C LEU A 421 16.95 -1.94 -9.75
N VAL A 422 16.14 -2.72 -10.45
CA VAL A 422 14.74 -2.35 -10.73
C VAL A 422 14.04 -2.26 -9.37
N HIS A 423 13.97 -1.06 -8.81
CA HIS A 423 13.12 -0.77 -7.65
C HIS A 423 11.68 -1.15 -8.03
N MET A 424 11.18 -2.22 -7.43
CA MET A 424 9.77 -2.58 -7.46
C MET A 424 9.04 -1.60 -6.54
N TYR A 425 8.47 -0.56 -7.14
CA TYR A 425 7.65 0.43 -6.47
C TYR A 425 6.32 -0.22 -6.01
N CYS A 426 6.00 -0.05 -4.72
CA CYS A 426 4.80 -0.56 -4.04
C CYS A 426 3.51 0.08 -4.55
#